data_AF-A0A8D0H6F8-F1
#
_entry.id   AF-A0A8D0H6F8-F1
#
_cell.length_a   1.000
_cell.length_b   1.000
_cell.length_c   1.000
_cell.angle_alpha   90.00
_cell.angle_beta   90.00
_cell.angle_gamma   90.00
#
_symmetry.space_group_name_H-M   'P 1'
#
loop_
_entity.id
_entity.type
_entity.pdbx_description
1 polymer ?
#
loop_
_entity_poly.entity_id
_entity_poly.type
_entity_poly.pdbx_seq_one_letter_code
_entity_poly.pdbx_strand_id
1 'polypeptide(L)' 'MWYEILPSLGVMYACLCLPGLSNTWIQRYTNGGKEKRIARYPYQWLLMERDRYLSGNNQYYNTKGLENID' A
#
# COMPACT_ATOMS: atom_id res chain seq x y z
N MET A 1 -27.77 24.60 -19.57
CA MET A 1 -27.59 24.24 -20.99
C MET A 1 -26.21 23.64 -21.30
N TRP A 2 -25.06 24.20 -20.88
CA TRP A 2 -23.77 23.46 -20.97
C TRP A 2 -23.30 22.85 -19.64
N TYR A 3 -23.58 23.51 -18.52
CA TYR A 3 -23.26 23.01 -17.17
C TYR A 3 -24.06 21.77 -16.75
N GLU A 4 -25.09 21.36 -17.50
CA GLU A 4 -25.91 20.19 -17.20
C GLU A 4 -25.15 18.86 -17.32
N ILE A 5 -23.97 18.87 -17.96
CA ILE A 5 -23.06 17.72 -17.99
C ILE A 5 -22.18 17.61 -16.73
N LEU A 6 -22.04 18.69 -15.97
CA LEU A 6 -21.17 18.71 -14.78
C LEU A 6 -21.62 17.73 -13.69
N PRO A 7 -22.93 17.55 -13.40
CA PRO A 7 -23.36 16.56 -12.42
C PRO A 7 -23.00 15.13 -12.81
N SER A 8 -23.25 14.72 -14.07
CA SER A 8 -22.92 13.36 -14.53
C SER A 8 -21.41 13.14 -14.60
N LEU A 9 -20.66 14.15 -15.04
CA LEU A 9 -19.20 14.12 -15.02
C LEU A 9 -18.65 14.06 -13.59
N GLY A 10 -19.25 14.78 -12.65
CA GLY A 10 -18.89 14.77 -11.23
C GLY A 10 -19.10 13.40 -10.58
N VAL A 11 -20.24 12.76 -10.87
CA VAL A 11 -20.51 11.39 -10.40
C VAL A 11 -19.51 10.40 -10.99
N MET A 12 -19.24 10.49 -12.30
CA MET A 12 -18.25 9.65 -12.97
C MET A 12 -16.85 9.84 -12.36
N TYR A 13 -16.44 11.09 -12.14
CA TYR A 13 -15.15 11.41 -11.53
C TYR A 13 -15.03 10.83 -10.13
N ALA A 14 -16.05 11.01 -9.28
CA ALA A 14 -16.07 10.44 -7.94
C ALA A 14 -15.94 8.91 -7.99
N CYS A 15 -16.71 8.24 -8.84
CA CYS A 15 -16.64 6.78 -9.02
C CYS A 15 -15.27 6.30 -9.48
N LEU A 16 -14.53 7.08 -10.29
CA LEU A 16 -13.18 6.74 -10.73
C LEU A 16 -12.12 7.00 -9.65
N CYS A 17 -12.30 8.03 -8.82
CA CYS A 17 -11.37 8.34 -7.74
C CYS A 17 -11.47 7.37 -6.56
N LEU A 18 -12.67 6.88 -6.25
CA LEU A 18 -12.95 6.03 -5.09
C LEU A 18 -12.08 4.75 -5.03
N PRO A 19 -11.90 3.97 -6.11
CA PRO A 19 -11.04 2.79 -6.10
C PRO A 19 -9.57 3.12 -5.82
N GLY A 20 -9.05 4.22 -6.39
CA GLY A 20 -7.67 4.64 -6.18
C GLY A 20 -7.42 5.03 -4.72
N LEU A 21 -8.29 5.89 -4.18
CA LEU A 21 -8.21 6.32 -2.79
C LEU A 21 -8.37 5.13 -1.84
N SER A 22 -9.42 4.33 -2.00
CA SER A 22 -9.68 3.18 -1.13
C SER A 22 -8.50 2.19 -1.13
N ASN A 23 -7.92 1.89 -2.28
CA ASN A 23 -6.76 1.01 -2.37
C ASN A 23 -5.53 1.58 -1.63
N THR A 24 -5.25 2.89 -1.74
CA THR A 24 -4.12 3.50 -1.00
C THR A 24 -4.31 3.42 0.51
N TRP A 25 -5.52 3.64 1.01
CA TRP A 25 -5.85 3.51 2.43
C TRP A 25 -5.74 2.06 2.91
N ILE A 26 -6.28 1.10 2.15
CA ILE A 26 -6.20 -0.33 2.46
C ILE A 26 -4.75 -0.81 2.47
N GLN A 27 -3.94 -0.40 1.49
CA GLN A 27 -2.52 -0.77 1.44
C GLN A 27 -1.76 -0.22 2.64
N ARG A 28 -1.97 1.04 3.01
CA ARG A 28 -1.35 1.60 4.22
C ARG A 28 -1.79 0.86 5.48
N TYR A 29 -3.09 0.57 5.61
CA TYR A 29 -3.62 -0.14 6.78
C TYR A 29 -3.02 -1.54 6.93
N THR A 30 -2.92 -2.30 5.83
CA THR A 30 -2.42 -3.69 5.85
C THR A 30 -0.90 -3.82 5.95
N ASN A 31 -0.15 -2.73 5.70
CA ASN A 31 1.33 -2.72 5.68
C ASN A 31 1.94 -1.87 6.81
N GLY A 32 1.23 -1.70 7.94
CA GLY A 32 1.74 -1.00 9.11
C GLY A 32 1.95 0.51 8.89
N GLY A 33 1.06 1.14 8.12
CA GLY A 33 1.10 2.57 7.78
C GLY A 33 2.01 2.92 6.60
N LYS A 34 2.74 1.94 6.05
CA LYS A 34 3.68 2.12 4.94
C LYS A 34 3.04 1.72 3.61
N GLU A 35 3.69 2.03 2.51
CA GLU A 35 3.29 1.52 1.20
C GLU A 35 3.49 0.01 1.11
N LYS A 36 2.65 -0.66 0.31
CA LYS A 36 2.82 -2.09 0.03
C LYS A 36 4.12 -2.30 -0.74
N ARG A 37 4.97 -3.20 -0.24
CA ARG A 37 6.22 -3.57 -0.93
C ARG A 37 5.90 -4.26 -2.26
N ILE A 38 6.53 -3.80 -3.35
CA ILE A 38 6.36 -4.37 -4.68
C ILE A 38 7.63 -5.17 -5.03
N ALA A 39 7.50 -6.49 -5.12
CA ALA A 39 8.59 -7.36 -5.55
C ALA A 39 8.43 -7.69 -7.05
N ARG A 40 9.04 -6.88 -7.91
CA ARG A 40 9.10 -7.12 -9.37
C ARG A 40 10.22 -8.08 -9.74
N TYR A 41 11.31 -8.09 -8.96
CA TYR A 41 12.47 -8.93 -9.18
C TYR A 41 12.61 -9.99 -8.08
N PRO A 42 13.19 -11.18 -8.37
CA PRO A 42 13.40 -12.22 -7.38
C PRO A 42 14.20 -11.76 -6.16
N TYR A 43 15.17 -10.88 -6.37
CA TYR A 43 15.97 -10.28 -5.29
C TYR A 43 15.10 -9.49 -4.30
N GLN A 44 14.10 -8.74 -4.79
CA GLN A 44 13.19 -7.98 -3.92
C GLN A 44 12.29 -8.91 -3.11
N TRP A 45 11.89 -10.05 -3.68
CA TRP A 45 11.15 -11.09 -2.95
C TRP A 45 12.01 -11.73 -1.86
N LEU A 46 13.25 -12.10 -2.18
CA LEU A 46 14.19 -12.67 -1.21
C LEU A 46 14.42 -11.73 -0.01
N LEU A 47 14.58 -10.42 -0.27
CA LEU A 47 14.69 -9.41 0.79
C LEU A 47 13.40 -9.29 1.62
N MET A 48 12.23 -9.38 0.98
CA MET A 48 10.94 -9.32 1.67
C MET A 48 10.71 -10.54 2.57
N GLU A 49 11.11 -11.73 2.12
CA GLU A 49 11.10 -12.94 2.94
C GLU A 49 12.09 -12.86 4.10
N ARG A 50 13.30 -12.34 3.85
CA ARG A 50 14.28 -12.07 4.92
C ARG A 50 13.66 -11.18 6.00
N ASP A 51 13.02 -10.08 5.61
CA ASP A 51 12.37 -9.17 6.57
C ASP A 51 11.21 -9.85 7.31
N ARG A 52 10.46 -10.75 6.64
CA ARG A 52 9.44 -11.58 7.29
C ARG A 52 10.03 -12.45 8.39
N TYR A 53 11.16 -13.12 8.14
CA TYR A 53 11.82 -13.97 9.13
C TYR A 53 12.42 -13.15 10.28
N LEU A 54 13.08 -12.03 9.97
CA LEU A 54 13.71 -11.16 10.96
C LEU A 54 12.68 -10.46 11.88
N SER A 55 11.46 -10.26 11.40
CA SER A 55 10.39 -9.60 12.17
C SER A 55 9.97 -10.34 13.44
N GLY A 56 10.17 -11.66 13.52
CA GLY A 56 9.71 -12.53 14.62
C GLY A 56 8.21 -12.83 14.63
N ASN A 57 7.38 -11.98 13.99
CA ASN A 57 5.92 -12.08 14.00
C ASN A 57 5.34 -12.51 12.64
N ASN A 58 6.18 -13.04 11.75
CA ASN A 58 5.82 -13.44 10.39
C ASN A 58 5.21 -12.31 9.53
N GLN A 59 5.54 -11.05 9.83
CA GLN A 59 5.03 -9.85 9.16
C GLN A 59 6.19 -9.05 8.55
N TYR A 60 6.30 -9.03 7.22
CA TYR A 60 7.42 -8.39 6.52
C TYR A 60 7.51 -6.87 6.69
N TYR A 61 6.41 -6.18 7.03
CA TYR A 61 6.39 -4.72 7.15
C TYR A 61 6.85 -4.23 8.52
N ASN A 62 6.95 -5.14 9.50
CA ASN A 62 7.45 -4.86 10.84
C ASN A 62 8.98 -4.82 10.81
N THR A 63 9.52 -3.61 10.65
CA THR A 63 10.95 -3.35 10.49
C THR A 63 11.67 -3.40 11.83
N LYS A 64 12.81 -4.10 11.86
CA LYS A 64 13.77 -4.07 12.98
C LYS A 64 14.95 -3.19 12.58
N GLY A 65 15.26 -2.19 13.39
CA GLY A 65 16.41 -1.31 13.21
C GLY A 65 17.61 -1.77 14.03
N LEU A 66 18.45 -0.80 14.42
CA LEU A 66 19.65 -1.03 15.22
C LEU A 66 19.33 -1.47 16.65
N GLU A 67 18.09 -1.25 17.12
CA GLU A 67 17.64 -1.68 18.44
C GLU A 67 17.63 -3.21 18.63
N ASN A 68 17.78 -3.98 17.56
CA ASN A 68 17.80 -5.44 17.59
C ASN A 68 19.24 -6.01 17.56
N ILE A 69 20.26 -5.18 17.77
CA ILE A 69 21.68 -5.55 17.75
C ILE A 69 22.30 -5.12 19.08
N ASP A 70 22.93 -6.06 19.79
CA ASP A 70 23.71 -5.83 21.02
C ASP A 70 25.14 -5.34 20.71
#